data_AF-A0A2G5TXS6-F1
#
_entry.id   AF-A0A2G5TXS6-F1
#
_cell.length_a   1.000
_cell.length_b   1.000
_cell.length_c   1.000
_cell.angle_alpha   90.00
_cell.angle_beta   90.00
_cell.angle_gamma   90.00
#
_symmetry.space_group_name_H-M   'P 1'
#
loop_
_entity.id
_entity.type
_entity.pdbx_description
1 polymer ?
#
loop_
_entity_poly.entity_id
_entity_poly.type
_entity_poly.pdbx_seq_one_letter_code
_entity_poly.pdbx_strand_id
1 'polypeptide(L)'
;MNKQMILKLLKVVWRNVCPHEEVEIVTLKEPCVQAYTKYVRSRKPGCNGKFQSCAVRQPKTIYFHTYKKVNRTRRHTIAECCPGWVHRPGEAGCQRANCSSDLCHNGGTCVPSEHNDNEQVCECPTGFTGAKCQYDINECMANNGGCEHECVNTIGTFYCRCWPGFELSTDGNTCTDIDECATANGGCSERCVNTAGGFRCDCPSDLYLHSDGRTCGKVTSCSVDNGGCDHDCEDDSNGEYYRCRCRPGFKLSENKRSCQAIDPCLDNNGKCQHHCTNNNGRVQCQCYPGFHLSYDRRSCVDIDECSKDNGCEHYCENIKGTYRCKCREGYQLGRDGRTCEEMLGGCQVGNGGCQHDCYDQPDGGHICKCRQGYVLADDQKLCHGELASFDLFMKSLTLKDV
;
A
#
# COMPACT_ATOMS: atom_id res chain seq x y z
N MET A 1 62.57 13.46 -0.72
CA MET A 1 63.19 14.78 -0.46
C MET A 1 62.10 15.74 -0.01
N ASN A 2 62.32 16.41 1.12
CA ASN A 2 61.30 17.10 1.91
C ASN A 2 60.75 18.33 1.14
N LYS A 3 59.42 18.38 0.93
CA LYS A 3 58.71 19.49 0.23
C LYS A 3 58.88 20.86 0.90
N GLN A 4 59.44 20.92 2.11
CA GLN A 4 59.76 22.17 2.80
C GLN A 4 61.07 22.84 2.36
N MET A 5 61.92 22.22 1.52
CA MET A 5 63.25 22.77 1.21
C MET A 5 63.37 23.54 -0.11
N ILE A 6 62.37 23.50 -1.00
CA ILE A 6 62.42 24.22 -2.29
C ILE A 6 61.79 25.63 -2.22
N LEU A 7 61.03 25.94 -1.16
CA LEU A 7 60.42 27.27 -0.95
C LEU A 7 61.28 28.25 -0.13
N LYS A 8 62.59 27.99 0.00
CA LYS A 8 63.52 28.86 0.77
C LYS A 8 64.43 29.77 -0.07
N LEU A 9 64.40 29.71 -1.40
CA LEU A 9 65.36 30.48 -2.22
C LEU A 9 64.83 31.71 -2.96
N LEU A 10 63.52 32.02 -2.91
CA LEU A 10 63.00 33.32 -3.38
C LEU A 10 61.84 33.75 -2.49
N LYS A 11 62.13 34.22 -1.27
CA LYS A 11 61.16 34.96 -0.45
C LYS A 11 60.97 36.36 -1.05
N VAL A 12 60.29 36.44 -2.18
CA VAL A 12 59.39 37.57 -2.42
C VAL A 12 58.11 37.18 -1.72
N VAL A 13 57.91 37.65 -0.49
CA VAL A 13 56.60 37.57 0.17
C VAL A 13 55.72 38.56 -0.59
N TRP A 14 55.07 38.11 -1.66
CA TRP A 14 54.11 38.93 -2.39
C TRP A 14 52.98 39.28 -1.41
N ARG A 15 52.80 40.57 -1.11
CA ARG A 15 51.76 41.03 -0.18
C ARG A 15 50.39 40.60 -0.72
N ASN A 16 49.58 39.98 0.14
CA ASN A 16 48.18 39.62 -0.08
C ASN A 16 47.91 38.67 -1.27
N VAL A 17 48.83 37.73 -1.50
CA VAL A 17 48.65 36.59 -2.43
C VAL A 17 48.32 35.35 -1.61
N CYS A 18 47.17 34.72 -1.90
CA CYS A 18 46.68 33.54 -1.22
C CYS A 18 46.72 32.32 -2.16
N PRO A 19 47.08 31.12 -1.65
CA PRO A 19 46.95 29.90 -2.41
C PRO A 19 45.47 29.52 -2.51
N HIS A 20 44.93 29.48 -3.73
CA HIS A 20 43.58 28.99 -4.02
C HIS A 20 43.67 27.60 -4.65
N GLU A 21 42.79 26.69 -4.20
CA GLU A 21 42.64 25.38 -4.80
C GLU A 21 41.59 25.46 -5.90
N GLU A 22 42.03 25.49 -7.14
CA GLU A 22 41.13 25.24 -8.26
C GLU A 22 40.80 23.76 -8.32
N VAL A 23 39.52 23.49 -8.43
CA VAL A 23 38.95 22.16 -8.46
C VAL A 23 38.51 21.86 -9.89
N GLU A 24 39.33 21.09 -10.60
CA GLU A 24 38.99 20.60 -11.92
C GLU A 24 38.32 19.22 -11.80
N ILE A 25 37.15 19.07 -12.41
CA ILE A 25 36.46 17.78 -12.47
C ILE A 25 36.92 17.06 -13.73
N VAL A 26 37.89 16.16 -13.57
CA VAL A 26 38.41 15.36 -14.69
C VAL A 26 37.61 14.07 -14.80
N THR A 27 37.10 13.79 -15.99
CA THR A 27 36.39 12.53 -16.26
C THR A 27 37.39 11.41 -16.50
N LEU A 28 37.47 10.44 -15.58
CA LEU A 28 38.31 9.25 -15.68
C LEU A 28 37.45 8.02 -15.99
N LYS A 29 38.02 7.05 -16.72
CA LYS A 29 37.40 5.74 -16.91
C LYS A 29 37.97 4.79 -15.85
N GLU A 30 37.17 4.46 -14.84
CA GLU A 30 37.54 3.46 -13.84
C GLU A 30 36.98 2.08 -14.23
N PRO A 31 37.79 1.01 -14.17
CA PRO A 31 37.29 -0.34 -14.42
C PRO A 31 36.28 -0.73 -13.33
N CYS A 32 35.14 -1.26 -13.74
CA CYS A 32 34.12 -1.78 -12.85
C CYS A 32 33.62 -3.14 -13.34
N VAL A 33 33.14 -3.97 -12.42
CA VAL A 33 32.60 -5.28 -12.76
C VAL A 33 31.08 -5.19 -12.69
N GLN A 34 30.41 -5.46 -13.81
CA GLN A 34 28.96 -5.61 -13.82
C GLN A 34 28.60 -7.09 -13.78
N ALA A 35 27.42 -7.36 -13.26
CA ALA A 35 26.94 -8.71 -13.11
C ALA A 35 25.50 -8.84 -13.59
N TYR A 36 25.20 -9.95 -14.25
CA TYR A 36 23.83 -10.32 -14.57
C TYR A 36 23.59 -11.78 -14.24
N THR A 37 22.33 -12.08 -13.92
CA THR A 37 21.93 -13.43 -13.53
C THR A 37 21.56 -14.24 -14.75
N LYS A 38 22.28 -15.33 -15.00
CA LYS A 38 21.95 -16.31 -16.04
C LYS A 38 21.51 -17.62 -15.39
N TYR A 39 20.37 -18.13 -15.83
CA TYR A 39 19.89 -19.44 -15.39
C TYR A 39 20.65 -20.54 -16.09
N VAL A 40 21.52 -21.21 -15.35
CA VAL A 40 22.31 -22.35 -15.84
C VAL A 40 21.79 -23.63 -15.24
N ARG A 41 21.87 -24.69 -16.05
CA ARG A 41 21.43 -26.02 -15.64
C ARG A 41 22.43 -26.57 -14.63
N SER A 42 21.97 -26.85 -13.41
CA SER A 42 22.73 -27.47 -12.33
C SER A 42 22.02 -28.74 -11.85
N ARG A 43 22.63 -29.48 -10.92
CA ARG A 43 22.07 -30.72 -10.37
C ARG A 43 21.70 -30.51 -8.90
N LYS A 44 20.55 -31.05 -8.48
CA LYS A 44 20.15 -31.05 -7.05
C LYS A 44 21.17 -31.83 -6.19
N PRO A 45 21.59 -31.31 -5.02
CA PRO A 45 22.47 -32.03 -4.10
C PRO A 45 21.85 -33.38 -3.69
N GLY A 46 22.64 -34.47 -3.71
CA GLY A 46 22.16 -35.84 -3.41
C GLY A 46 21.53 -36.61 -4.58
N CYS A 47 21.44 -36.01 -5.78
CA CYS A 47 20.88 -36.66 -6.98
C CYS A 47 22.02 -37.18 -7.89
N ASN A 48 22.14 -38.50 -8.06
CA ASN A 48 23.18 -39.15 -8.89
C ASN A 48 22.99 -38.99 -10.43
N GLY A 49 22.15 -38.05 -10.87
CA GLY A 49 22.07 -37.60 -12.27
C GLY A 49 21.35 -38.51 -13.27
N LYS A 50 20.64 -39.57 -12.83
CA LYS A 50 19.94 -40.50 -13.73
C LYS A 50 18.56 -40.02 -14.25
N PHE A 51 17.94 -39.01 -13.65
CA PHE A 51 16.58 -38.56 -14.02
C PHE A 51 16.57 -37.10 -14.49
N GLN A 52 15.75 -36.78 -15.50
CA GLN A 52 15.60 -35.42 -16.05
C GLN A 52 15.13 -34.40 -14.99
N SER A 53 14.35 -34.86 -14.00
CA SER A 53 13.89 -34.09 -12.83
C SER A 53 15.00 -33.69 -11.85
N CYS A 54 16.19 -34.31 -11.92
CA CYS A 54 17.35 -33.93 -11.09
C CYS A 54 18.04 -32.65 -11.60
N ALA A 55 17.77 -32.21 -12.83
CA ALA A 55 18.40 -31.04 -13.44
C ALA A 55 17.54 -29.79 -13.19
N VAL A 56 18.07 -28.84 -12.44
CA VAL A 56 17.35 -27.62 -12.08
C VAL A 56 18.07 -26.41 -12.63
N ARG A 57 17.33 -25.41 -13.10
CA ARG A 57 17.92 -24.14 -13.53
C ARG A 57 18.15 -23.29 -12.30
N GLN A 58 19.42 -23.16 -11.92
CA GLN A 58 19.80 -22.26 -10.84
C GLN A 58 20.27 -20.94 -11.44
N PRO A 59 19.89 -19.81 -10.82
CA PRO A 59 20.50 -18.54 -11.14
C PRO A 59 21.99 -18.61 -10.79
N LYS A 60 22.86 -18.38 -11.78
CA LYS A 60 24.27 -18.04 -11.51
C LYS A 60 24.55 -16.63 -12.00
N THR A 61 25.23 -15.90 -11.14
CA THR A 61 25.68 -14.55 -11.43
C THR A 61 26.94 -14.62 -12.29
N ILE A 62 26.91 -14.01 -13.48
CA ILE A 62 28.07 -13.88 -14.36
C ILE A 62 28.58 -12.45 -14.24
N TYR A 63 29.87 -12.34 -13.93
CA TYR A 63 30.59 -11.08 -13.80
C TYR A 63 31.39 -10.79 -15.07
N PHE A 64 31.39 -9.55 -15.54
CA PHE A 64 32.20 -9.12 -16.68
C PHE A 64 32.83 -7.75 -16.42
N HIS A 65 34.01 -7.52 -16.99
CA HIS A 65 34.74 -6.27 -16.83
C HIS A 65 34.19 -5.23 -17.80
N THR A 66 33.94 -4.04 -17.28
CA THR A 66 33.45 -2.86 -17.98
C THR A 66 34.14 -1.64 -17.36
N TYR A 67 33.84 -0.43 -17.83
CA TYR A 67 34.38 0.80 -17.28
C TYR A 67 33.26 1.80 -17.05
N LYS A 68 33.29 2.43 -15.87
CA LYS A 68 32.40 3.52 -15.52
C LYS A 68 33.16 4.83 -15.70
N LYS A 69 32.54 5.80 -16.36
CA LYS A 69 33.02 7.18 -16.33
C LYS A 69 32.75 7.74 -14.93
N VAL A 70 33.81 8.08 -14.23
CA VAL A 70 33.72 8.71 -12.92
C VAL A 70 34.40 10.06 -12.99
N ASN A 71 33.75 11.03 -12.36
CA ASN A 71 34.27 12.37 -12.25
C ASN A 71 35.15 12.41 -11.01
N ARG A 72 36.46 12.60 -11.18
CA ARG A 72 37.38 12.80 -10.07
C ARG A 72 37.83 14.24 -10.01
N THR A 73 37.85 14.74 -8.79
CA THR A 73 38.28 16.08 -8.43
C THR A 73 39.80 16.12 -8.40
N ARG A 74 40.44 16.81 -9.35
CA ARG A 74 41.85 17.22 -9.23
C ARG A 74 41.89 18.61 -8.61
N ARG A 75 42.82 18.80 -7.68
CA ARG A 75 43.05 20.09 -7.01
C ARG A 75 44.39 20.64 -7.46
N HIS A 76 44.38 21.81 -8.07
CA HIS A 76 45.58 22.56 -8.41
C HIS A 76 45.67 23.76 -7.47
N THR A 77 46.84 23.99 -6.87
CA THR A 77 47.07 25.17 -6.04
C THR A 77 47.62 26.27 -6.93
N ILE A 78 46.80 27.26 -7.23
CA ILE A 78 47.19 28.47 -7.95
C ILE A 78 47.40 29.62 -6.96
N ALA A 79 48.32 30.53 -7.30
CA ALA A 79 48.61 31.70 -6.47
C ALA A 79 47.86 32.90 -7.04
N GLU A 80 46.79 33.30 -6.36
CA GLU A 80 45.95 34.43 -6.75
C GLU A 80 45.91 35.49 -5.65
N CYS A 81 45.41 36.68 -5.97
CA CYS A 81 45.18 37.68 -4.95
C CYS A 81 44.14 37.20 -3.93
N CYS A 82 44.42 37.40 -2.64
CA CYS A 82 43.47 37.07 -1.58
C CYS A 82 42.13 37.80 -1.79
N PRO A 83 40.99 37.27 -1.29
CA PRO A 83 39.67 37.91 -1.41
C PRO A 83 39.72 39.39 -1.02
N GLY A 84 39.23 40.27 -1.90
CA GLY A 84 39.30 41.72 -1.74
C GLY A 84 40.61 42.38 -2.20
N TRP A 85 41.48 41.66 -2.93
CA TRP A 85 42.71 42.20 -3.52
C TRP A 85 42.79 41.86 -5.02
N VAL A 86 43.37 42.74 -5.84
CA VAL A 86 43.51 42.62 -7.30
C VAL A 86 44.94 42.91 -7.75
N HIS A 87 45.34 42.30 -8.87
CA HIS A 87 46.65 42.48 -9.48
C HIS A 87 46.66 43.68 -10.43
N ARG A 88 47.63 44.61 -10.28
CA ARG A 88 47.79 45.77 -11.17
C ARG A 88 48.98 45.58 -12.12
N PRO A 89 48.83 45.83 -13.43
CA PRO A 89 49.95 45.72 -14.38
C PRO A 89 51.08 46.69 -14.05
N GLY A 90 52.29 46.18 -13.86
CA GLY A 90 53.49 46.99 -13.60
C GLY A 90 53.86 47.19 -12.13
N GLU A 91 53.06 46.69 -11.18
CA GLU A 91 53.37 46.75 -9.74
C GLU A 91 53.51 45.36 -9.12
N ALA A 92 54.34 45.25 -8.08
CA ALA A 92 54.62 43.98 -7.41
C ALA A 92 53.67 43.72 -6.23
N GLY A 93 52.80 42.71 -6.35
CA GLY A 93 51.89 42.26 -5.28
C GLY A 93 50.41 42.47 -5.60
N CYS A 94 49.55 42.00 -4.72
CA CYS A 94 48.11 42.26 -4.81
C CYS A 94 47.78 43.49 -3.96
N GLN A 95 46.96 44.39 -4.52
CA GLN A 95 46.49 45.61 -3.86
C GLN A 95 44.99 45.53 -3.57
N ARG A 96 44.52 46.21 -2.52
CA ARG A 96 43.14 46.09 -2.05
C ARG A 96 42.21 46.52 -3.19
N ALA A 97 41.36 45.61 -3.63
CA ALA A 97 40.38 45.88 -4.67
C ALA A 97 39.34 46.81 -4.08
N ASN A 98 39.18 47.97 -4.71
CA ASN A 98 38.23 48.98 -4.24
C ASN A 98 36.76 48.64 -4.58
N CYS A 99 36.47 47.39 -4.91
CA CYS A 99 35.15 46.74 -4.95
C CYS A 99 35.38 45.28 -5.39
N SER A 100 34.85 44.31 -4.63
CA SER A 100 35.00 42.87 -4.93
C SER A 100 33.68 42.32 -5.46
N SER A 101 33.73 41.53 -6.53
CA SER A 101 32.55 40.94 -7.20
C SER A 101 31.71 40.03 -6.31
N ASP A 102 32.26 39.53 -5.20
CA ASP A 102 31.59 38.56 -4.33
C ASP A 102 30.72 39.23 -3.24
N LEU A 103 30.73 40.56 -3.16
CA LEU A 103 29.96 41.30 -2.15
C LEU A 103 28.48 41.44 -2.53
N CYS A 104 28.19 41.64 -3.81
CA CYS A 104 26.84 41.91 -4.32
C CYS A 104 26.26 40.66 -4.98
N HIS A 105 25.05 40.27 -4.57
CA HIS A 105 24.33 39.12 -5.10
C HIS A 105 23.51 39.49 -6.36
N ASN A 106 23.02 38.47 -7.07
CA ASN A 106 22.08 38.60 -8.19
C ASN A 106 22.52 39.57 -9.31
N GLY A 107 23.82 39.71 -9.54
CA GLY A 107 24.37 40.59 -10.58
C GLY A 107 24.51 42.06 -10.16
N GLY A 108 24.42 42.38 -8.87
CA GLY A 108 24.65 43.74 -8.37
C GLY A 108 26.07 44.26 -8.60
N THR A 109 26.17 45.56 -8.82
CA THR A 109 27.45 46.24 -9.09
C THR A 109 27.93 46.92 -7.82
N CYS A 110 29.16 46.65 -7.42
CA CYS A 110 29.77 47.31 -6.26
C CYS A 110 30.28 48.69 -6.66
N VAL A 111 29.88 49.72 -5.90
CA VAL A 111 30.35 51.09 -6.07
C VAL A 111 30.88 51.66 -4.73
N PRO A 112 31.83 52.62 -4.78
CA PRO A 112 32.28 53.34 -3.58
C PRO A 112 31.16 54.19 -2.97
N SER A 113 31.06 54.26 -1.63
CA SER A 113 30.09 55.13 -0.95
C SER A 113 30.44 56.61 -1.11
N GLU A 114 29.45 57.46 -1.40
CA GLU A 114 29.64 58.91 -1.56
C GLU A 114 29.98 59.65 -0.25
N HIS A 115 29.81 59.00 0.90
CA HIS A 115 30.01 59.62 2.22
C HIS A 115 31.25 59.13 2.96
N ASN A 116 31.84 58.01 2.54
CA ASN A 116 33.01 57.42 3.20
C ASN A 116 33.76 56.49 2.25
N ASP A 117 35.00 56.84 1.89
CA ASP A 117 35.86 56.05 1.00
C ASP A 117 36.17 54.63 1.51
N ASN A 118 35.83 54.32 2.77
CA ASN A 118 35.98 53.00 3.38
C ASN A 118 34.68 52.18 3.43
N GLU A 119 33.55 52.71 2.96
CA GLU A 119 32.24 52.06 2.95
C GLU A 119 31.84 51.67 1.51
N GLN A 120 31.40 50.43 1.30
CA GLN A 120 31.07 49.88 -0.02
C GLN A 120 29.57 49.67 -0.12
N VAL A 121 28.97 50.11 -1.23
CA VAL A 121 27.53 50.01 -1.47
C VAL A 121 27.30 49.18 -2.73
N CYS A 122 26.28 48.32 -2.71
CA CYS A 122 25.84 47.58 -3.89
C CYS A 122 24.71 48.34 -4.60
N GLU A 123 24.91 48.64 -5.88
CA GLU A 123 23.85 49.04 -6.79
C GLU A 123 23.14 47.79 -7.31
N CYS A 124 21.87 47.66 -6.96
CA CYS A 124 21.08 46.49 -7.31
C CYS A 124 20.49 46.60 -8.71
N PRO A 125 20.51 45.51 -9.50
CA PRO A 125 19.77 45.46 -10.74
C PRO A 125 18.26 45.58 -10.45
N THR A 126 17.50 46.03 -11.43
CA THR A 126 16.04 46.06 -11.36
C THR A 126 15.49 44.69 -10.94
N GLY A 127 14.53 44.67 -10.01
CA GLY A 127 13.96 43.43 -9.45
C GLY A 127 14.64 42.93 -8.17
N PHE A 128 15.72 43.58 -7.70
CA PHE A 128 16.40 43.19 -6.45
C PHE A 128 16.58 44.35 -5.47
N THR A 129 16.64 44.02 -4.18
CA THR A 129 16.80 44.96 -3.07
C THR A 129 17.67 44.40 -1.93
N GLY A 130 17.93 45.25 -0.94
CA GLY A 130 18.79 44.97 0.21
C GLY A 130 20.24 45.45 0.01
N ALA A 131 20.99 45.56 1.11
CA ALA A 131 22.34 46.12 1.12
C ALA A 131 23.36 45.37 0.24
N LYS A 132 23.08 44.12 -0.11
CA LYS A 132 23.88 43.27 -1.00
C LYS A 132 23.07 42.73 -2.16
N CYS A 133 21.91 43.31 -2.47
CA CYS A 133 20.99 42.83 -3.51
C CYS A 133 20.54 41.37 -3.30
N GLN A 134 20.47 40.95 -2.05
CA GLN A 134 20.18 39.56 -1.66
C GLN A 134 18.69 39.22 -1.65
N TYR A 135 17.81 40.21 -1.73
CA TYR A 135 16.37 40.02 -1.70
C TYR A 135 15.78 40.30 -3.07
N ASP A 136 14.96 39.37 -3.53
CA ASP A 136 14.08 39.55 -4.67
C ASP A 136 12.97 40.56 -4.31
N ILE A 137 12.66 41.48 -5.22
CA ILE A 137 11.50 42.36 -5.08
C ILE A 137 10.30 41.55 -5.55
N ASN A 138 9.27 41.45 -4.70
CA ASN A 138 8.02 40.83 -5.12
C ASN A 138 7.10 41.87 -5.76
N GLU A 139 7.13 42.00 -7.08
CA GLU A 139 6.32 42.99 -7.80
C GLU A 139 4.81 42.75 -7.65
N CYS A 140 4.39 41.52 -7.36
CA CYS A 140 2.99 41.18 -7.16
C CYS A 140 2.39 41.78 -5.88
N MET A 141 3.22 42.18 -4.92
CA MET A 141 2.74 42.82 -3.68
C MET A 141 2.19 44.23 -3.92
N ALA A 142 2.58 44.89 -5.01
CA ALA A 142 2.12 46.22 -5.36
C ALA A 142 1.22 46.16 -6.60
N ASN A 143 -0.06 46.53 -6.45
CA ASN A 143 -1.03 46.59 -7.56
C ASN A 143 -1.05 45.34 -8.45
N ASN A 144 -0.87 44.14 -7.86
CA ASN A 144 -0.80 42.87 -8.58
C ASN A 144 0.23 42.87 -9.74
N GLY A 145 1.37 43.56 -9.58
CA GLY A 145 2.37 43.71 -10.65
C GLY A 145 1.87 44.44 -11.91
N GLY A 146 0.67 45.04 -11.88
CA GLY A 146 0.01 45.57 -13.06
C GLY A 146 -0.71 44.52 -13.92
N CYS A 147 -0.78 43.27 -13.47
CA CYS A 147 -1.49 42.19 -14.14
C CYS A 147 -3.02 42.32 -13.97
N GLU A 148 -3.77 42.05 -15.04
CA GLU A 148 -5.24 42.05 -14.99
C GLU A 148 -5.79 40.89 -14.16
N HIS A 149 -5.25 39.67 -14.34
CA HIS A 149 -5.66 38.48 -13.59
C HIS A 149 -4.66 38.15 -12.48
N GLU A 150 -3.69 37.28 -12.74
CA GLU A 150 -2.79 36.77 -11.70
C GLU A 150 -1.35 37.21 -11.97
N CYS A 151 -0.70 37.82 -10.98
CA CYS A 151 0.74 38.05 -11.01
C CYS A 151 1.51 36.87 -10.42
N VAL A 152 2.56 36.43 -11.12
CA VAL A 152 3.46 35.39 -10.67
C VAL A 152 4.85 35.97 -10.48
N ASN A 153 5.27 36.07 -9.22
CA ASN A 153 6.60 36.54 -8.86
C ASN A 153 7.65 35.48 -9.16
N THR A 154 8.75 35.87 -9.79
CA THR A 154 9.91 35.01 -10.07
C THR A 154 11.19 35.72 -9.63
N ILE A 155 12.32 35.01 -9.58
CA ILE A 155 13.55 35.64 -9.13
C ILE A 155 14.04 36.66 -10.17
N GLY A 156 14.07 37.93 -9.77
CA GLY A 156 14.53 39.08 -10.54
C GLY A 156 13.50 39.66 -11.51
N THR A 157 12.30 39.09 -11.58
CA THR A 157 11.23 39.56 -12.47
C THR A 157 9.88 38.94 -12.11
N PHE A 158 8.82 39.31 -12.81
CA PHE A 158 7.51 38.73 -12.67
C PHE A 158 6.87 38.56 -14.04
N TYR A 159 5.78 37.80 -14.11
CA TYR A 159 4.95 37.75 -15.30
C TYR A 159 3.48 37.60 -14.94
N CYS A 160 2.62 38.02 -15.85
CA CYS A 160 1.18 37.90 -15.70
C CYS A 160 0.67 36.59 -16.28
N ARG A 161 -0.29 35.98 -15.58
CA ARG A 161 -0.97 34.75 -15.98
C ARG A 161 -2.48 35.00 -16.04
N CYS A 162 -3.08 34.57 -17.13
CA CYS A 162 -4.52 34.66 -17.32
C CYS A 162 -5.26 33.44 -16.74
N TRP A 163 -6.51 33.66 -16.31
CA TRP A 163 -7.40 32.58 -15.91
C TRP A 163 -7.72 31.63 -17.07
N PRO A 164 -8.16 30.39 -16.81
CA PRO A 164 -8.59 29.48 -17.86
C PRO A 164 -9.67 30.13 -18.77
N GLY A 165 -9.54 29.95 -20.08
CA GLY A 165 -10.42 30.58 -21.07
C GLY A 165 -9.98 31.98 -21.54
N PHE A 166 -8.85 32.48 -21.04
CA PHE A 166 -8.29 33.78 -21.45
C PHE A 166 -6.86 33.62 -21.97
N GLU A 167 -6.44 34.50 -22.87
CA GLU A 167 -5.09 34.59 -23.39
C GLU A 167 -4.40 35.90 -23.00
N LEU A 168 -3.07 35.87 -22.83
CA LEU A 168 -2.30 37.05 -22.49
C LEU A 168 -2.08 37.91 -23.73
N SER A 169 -2.47 39.17 -23.64
CA SER A 169 -2.33 40.17 -24.68
C SER A 169 -0.85 40.51 -24.95
N THR A 170 -0.61 41.19 -26.07
CA THR A 170 0.74 41.61 -26.50
C THR A 170 1.43 42.60 -25.57
N ASP A 171 0.69 43.25 -24.67
CA ASP A 171 1.24 44.14 -23.64
C ASP A 171 1.85 43.38 -22.45
N GLY A 172 1.65 42.06 -22.38
CA GLY A 172 2.15 41.20 -21.31
C GLY A 172 1.38 41.29 -19.99
N ASN A 173 0.29 42.07 -19.91
CA ASN A 173 -0.40 42.38 -18.66
C ASN A 173 -1.92 42.18 -18.73
N THR A 174 -2.55 42.44 -19.88
CA THR A 174 -4.00 42.29 -20.06
C THR A 174 -4.37 40.90 -20.55
N CYS A 175 -5.55 40.44 -20.14
CA CYS A 175 -6.05 39.12 -20.46
C CYS A 175 -7.32 39.24 -21.28
N THR A 176 -7.26 38.78 -22.53
CA THR A 176 -8.40 38.80 -23.44
C THR A 176 -9.10 37.45 -23.43
N ASP A 177 -10.42 37.49 -23.41
CA ASP A 177 -11.26 36.30 -23.48
C ASP A 177 -11.03 35.56 -24.80
N ILE A 178 -10.87 34.24 -24.73
CA ILE A 178 -10.73 33.40 -25.91
C ILE A 178 -12.12 33.11 -26.44
N ASP A 179 -12.46 33.67 -27.60
CA ASP A 179 -13.75 33.39 -28.24
C ASP A 179 -13.75 31.97 -28.83
N GLU A 180 -14.23 30.98 -28.06
CA GLU A 180 -14.31 29.61 -28.55
C GLU A 180 -15.37 29.43 -29.64
N CYS A 181 -16.34 30.35 -29.76
CA CYS A 181 -17.35 30.33 -30.81
C CYS A 181 -16.76 30.71 -32.17
N ALA A 182 -15.68 31.51 -32.21
CA ALA A 182 -14.99 31.90 -33.44
C ALA A 182 -14.43 30.69 -34.21
N THR A 183 -14.14 29.58 -33.50
CA THR A 183 -13.62 28.35 -34.12
C THR A 183 -14.67 27.26 -34.09
N ALA A 184 -15.09 26.80 -35.27
CA ALA A 184 -16.03 25.68 -35.43
C ALA A 184 -17.30 25.79 -34.56
N ASN A 185 -17.79 27.02 -34.33
CA ASN A 185 -18.99 27.31 -33.52
C ASN A 185 -18.89 26.73 -32.09
N GLY A 186 -17.69 26.65 -31.49
CA GLY A 186 -17.48 26.02 -30.17
C GLY A 186 -17.83 24.52 -30.14
N GLY A 187 -18.10 23.89 -31.28
CA GLY A 187 -18.68 22.55 -31.35
C GLY A 187 -20.17 22.46 -30.99
N CYS A 188 -20.89 23.59 -30.93
CA CYS A 188 -22.34 23.63 -30.79
C CYS A 188 -23.02 23.19 -32.09
N SER A 189 -24.12 22.44 -31.99
CA SER A 189 -24.91 22.07 -33.17
C SER A 189 -25.67 23.25 -33.77
N GLU A 190 -26.13 24.17 -32.92
CA GLU A 190 -26.93 25.34 -33.31
C GLU A 190 -26.19 26.65 -33.04
N ARG A 191 -26.48 27.34 -31.94
CA ARG A 191 -25.93 28.68 -31.65
C ARG A 191 -24.91 28.61 -30.52
N CYS A 192 -23.67 28.99 -30.79
CA CYS A 192 -22.68 29.25 -29.76
C CYS A 192 -22.83 30.68 -29.22
N VAL A 193 -22.70 30.83 -27.90
CA VAL A 193 -22.65 32.12 -27.21
C VAL A 193 -21.39 32.18 -26.38
N ASN A 194 -20.47 33.06 -26.78
CA ASN A 194 -19.23 33.29 -26.07
C ASN A 194 -19.51 33.98 -24.73
N THR A 195 -18.77 33.60 -23.69
CA THR A 195 -18.89 34.14 -22.34
C THR A 195 -17.50 34.37 -21.75
N ALA A 196 -17.38 35.23 -20.75
CA ALA A 196 -16.08 35.44 -20.11
C ALA A 196 -15.55 34.13 -19.48
N GLY A 197 -14.45 33.60 -20.01
CA GLY A 197 -13.77 32.37 -19.59
C GLY A 197 -14.32 31.08 -20.16
N GLY A 198 -15.19 31.14 -21.18
CA GLY A 198 -15.72 29.95 -21.85
C GLY A 198 -16.90 30.24 -22.76
N PHE A 199 -17.67 29.21 -23.11
CA PHE A 199 -18.84 29.38 -23.98
C PHE A 199 -19.98 28.47 -23.56
N ARG A 200 -21.17 28.75 -24.10
CA ARG A 200 -22.32 27.85 -24.02
C ARG A 200 -23.03 27.73 -25.34
N CYS A 201 -23.74 26.63 -25.53
CA CYS A 201 -24.61 26.41 -26.67
C CYS A 201 -26.05 26.74 -26.30
N ASP A 202 -26.70 27.57 -27.09
CA ASP A 202 -28.12 27.90 -26.97
C ASP A 202 -28.90 27.21 -28.09
N CYS A 203 -30.08 26.68 -27.76
CA CYS A 203 -30.99 26.06 -28.71
C CYS A 203 -32.15 27.00 -29.07
N PRO A 204 -32.68 26.92 -30.31
CA PRO A 204 -33.97 27.49 -30.69
C PRO A 204 -35.11 27.07 -29.75
N SER A 205 -36.19 27.85 -29.68
CA SER A 205 -37.29 27.65 -28.72
C SER A 205 -38.04 26.31 -28.86
N ASP A 206 -37.93 25.63 -29.99
CA ASP A 206 -38.52 24.33 -30.29
C ASP A 206 -37.59 23.14 -30.01
N LEU A 207 -36.35 23.41 -29.58
CA LEU A 207 -35.34 22.42 -29.25
C LEU A 207 -34.82 22.63 -27.81
N TYR A 208 -34.27 21.58 -27.22
CA TYR A 208 -33.60 21.65 -25.92
C TYR A 208 -32.13 21.23 -26.07
N LEU A 209 -31.29 21.77 -25.18
CA LEU A 209 -29.88 21.39 -25.13
C LEU A 209 -29.74 20.02 -24.48
N HIS A 210 -29.13 19.08 -25.20
CA HIS A 210 -28.90 17.73 -24.73
C HIS A 210 -27.84 17.71 -23.60
N SER A 211 -27.73 16.56 -22.92
CA SER A 211 -26.84 16.37 -21.76
C SER A 211 -25.35 16.55 -22.05
N ASP A 212 -24.94 16.52 -23.32
CA ASP A 212 -23.57 16.81 -23.75
C ASP A 212 -23.25 18.31 -23.74
N GLY A 213 -24.24 19.17 -23.50
CA GLY A 213 -24.12 20.62 -23.48
C GLY A 213 -23.85 21.24 -24.86
N ARG A 214 -24.01 20.48 -25.96
CA ARG A 214 -23.60 20.89 -27.31
C ARG A 214 -24.64 20.65 -28.38
N THR A 215 -25.39 19.55 -28.29
CA THR A 215 -26.36 19.18 -29.32
C THR A 215 -27.77 19.61 -28.93
N CYS A 216 -28.52 20.12 -29.89
CA CYS A 216 -29.93 20.48 -29.72
C CYS A 216 -30.83 19.35 -30.24
N GLY A 217 -31.74 18.88 -29.38
CA GLY A 217 -32.73 17.84 -29.71
C GLY A 217 -34.16 18.38 -29.68
N LYS A 218 -35.09 17.71 -30.37
CA LYS A 218 -36.53 18.07 -30.31
C LYS A 218 -37.06 17.83 -28.91
N VAL A 219 -37.87 18.76 -28.38
CA VAL A 219 -38.54 18.56 -27.09
C VAL A 219 -39.45 17.32 -27.16
N THR A 220 -38.97 16.21 -26.59
CA THR A 220 -39.73 14.97 -26.44
C THR A 220 -40.27 14.83 -25.03
N SER A 221 -41.08 13.81 -24.80
CA SER A 221 -41.61 13.51 -23.49
C SER A 221 -40.51 13.21 -22.46
N CYS A 222 -39.40 12.55 -22.82
CA CYS A 222 -38.27 12.32 -21.91
C CYS A 222 -37.42 13.57 -21.62
N SER A 223 -37.48 14.57 -22.50
CA SER A 223 -36.67 15.78 -22.41
C SER A 223 -37.14 16.73 -21.30
N VAL A 224 -38.36 16.53 -20.80
CA VAL A 224 -38.99 17.32 -19.74
C VAL A 224 -39.26 16.41 -18.54
N ASP A 225 -38.71 16.76 -17.38
CA ASP A 225 -38.88 16.02 -16.11
C ASP A 225 -38.63 14.50 -16.24
N ASN A 226 -37.70 14.09 -17.12
CA ASN A 226 -37.41 12.68 -17.43
C ASN A 226 -38.68 11.88 -17.82
N GLY A 227 -39.64 12.54 -18.49
CA GLY A 227 -40.94 11.97 -18.80
C GLY A 227 -41.75 11.52 -17.58
N GLY A 228 -41.41 12.00 -16.38
CA GLY A 228 -41.97 11.54 -15.11
C GLY A 228 -41.59 10.09 -14.76
N CYS A 229 -40.45 9.61 -15.25
CA CYS A 229 -39.86 8.32 -14.92
C CYS A 229 -38.94 8.44 -13.69
N ASP A 230 -38.96 7.43 -12.82
CA ASP A 230 -38.14 7.39 -11.60
C ASP A 230 -36.65 7.12 -11.90
N HIS A 231 -36.36 6.28 -12.88
CA HIS A 231 -35.00 6.00 -13.34
C HIS A 231 -34.75 6.59 -14.74
N ASP A 232 -34.84 5.78 -15.79
CA ASP A 232 -34.41 6.19 -17.13
C ASP A 232 -35.64 6.26 -18.06
N CYS A 233 -35.75 7.32 -18.85
CA CYS A 233 -36.80 7.48 -19.87
C CYS A 233 -36.23 7.20 -21.26
N GLU A 234 -36.92 6.40 -22.07
CA GLU A 234 -36.56 6.14 -23.47
C GLU A 234 -37.68 6.60 -24.40
N ASP A 235 -37.37 7.54 -25.29
CA ASP A 235 -38.22 7.86 -26.42
C ASP A 235 -38.10 6.78 -27.51
N ASP A 236 -39.18 6.58 -28.26
CA ASP A 236 -39.15 5.80 -29.50
C ASP A 236 -38.44 6.60 -30.61
N SER A 237 -38.10 5.91 -31.69
CA SER A 237 -37.37 6.38 -32.87
C SER A 237 -37.90 7.70 -33.46
N ASN A 238 -39.19 7.98 -33.27
CA ASN A 238 -39.87 9.17 -33.79
C ASN A 238 -40.15 10.25 -32.71
N GLY A 239 -39.79 10.01 -31.44
CA GLY A 239 -40.01 10.94 -30.32
C GLY A 239 -41.47 11.14 -29.89
N GLU A 240 -42.40 10.37 -30.46
CA GLU A 240 -43.85 10.50 -30.26
C GLU A 240 -44.37 9.63 -29.10
N TYR A 241 -43.67 8.53 -28.80
CA TYR A 241 -43.95 7.64 -27.68
C TYR A 241 -42.71 7.50 -26.80
N TYR A 242 -42.91 7.26 -25.50
CA TYR A 242 -41.81 7.01 -24.56
C TYR A 242 -42.19 5.94 -23.54
N ARG A 243 -41.17 5.35 -22.91
CA ARG A 243 -41.34 4.39 -21.82
C ARG A 243 -40.29 4.59 -20.73
N CYS A 244 -40.66 4.28 -19.50
CA CYS A 244 -39.72 4.25 -18.38
C CYS A 244 -39.01 2.90 -18.29
N ARG A 245 -37.73 2.92 -17.97
CA ARG A 245 -36.89 1.76 -17.69
C ARG A 245 -36.22 1.88 -16.35
N CYS A 246 -36.08 0.74 -15.70
CA CYS A 246 -35.41 0.64 -14.41
C CYS A 246 -33.98 0.13 -14.59
N ARG A 247 -33.07 0.74 -13.83
CA ARG A 247 -31.69 0.27 -13.69
C ARG A 247 -31.62 -1.15 -13.11
N PRO A 248 -30.50 -1.88 -13.34
CA PRO A 248 -30.32 -3.22 -12.80
C PRO A 248 -30.58 -3.31 -11.29
N GLY A 249 -31.33 -4.32 -10.86
CA GLY A 249 -31.77 -4.49 -9.47
C GLY A 249 -33.13 -3.87 -9.15
N PHE A 250 -33.82 -3.29 -10.14
CA PHE A 250 -35.15 -2.69 -9.97
C PHE A 250 -36.11 -3.16 -11.08
N LYS A 251 -37.39 -3.28 -10.76
CA LYS A 251 -38.48 -3.60 -11.67
C LYS A 251 -39.44 -2.42 -11.78
N LEU A 252 -40.04 -2.26 -12.95
CA LEU A 252 -41.03 -1.22 -13.16
C LEU A 252 -42.31 -1.56 -12.39
N SER A 253 -42.80 -0.60 -11.62
CA SER A 253 -44.06 -0.68 -10.87
C SER A 253 -45.26 -0.70 -11.82
N GLU A 254 -46.44 -1.05 -11.29
CA GLU A 254 -47.71 -1.09 -12.04
C GLU A 254 -48.09 0.27 -12.66
N ASN A 255 -47.64 1.37 -12.05
CA ASN A 255 -47.85 2.72 -12.56
C ASN A 255 -47.01 3.04 -13.81
N LYS A 256 -46.16 2.11 -14.27
CA LYS A 256 -45.25 2.23 -15.42
C LYS A 256 -44.24 3.38 -15.35
N ARG A 257 -44.03 3.95 -14.15
CA ARG A 257 -43.18 5.12 -13.92
C ARG A 257 -42.13 4.90 -12.83
N SER A 258 -42.55 4.30 -11.72
CA SER A 258 -41.70 4.10 -10.55
C SER A 258 -40.92 2.80 -10.62
N CYS A 259 -39.70 2.80 -10.10
CA CYS A 259 -38.83 1.64 -10.07
C CYS A 259 -38.73 1.09 -8.65
N GLN A 260 -39.17 -0.16 -8.47
CA GLN A 260 -39.13 -0.84 -7.18
C GLN A 260 -37.95 -1.80 -7.14
N ALA A 261 -37.22 -1.83 -6.04
CA ALA A 261 -36.13 -2.78 -5.86
C ALA A 261 -36.63 -4.22 -6.05
N ILE A 262 -35.99 -4.96 -6.95
CA ILE A 262 -36.16 -6.41 -7.04
C ILE A 262 -35.43 -6.97 -5.83
N ASP A 263 -36.12 -7.78 -5.02
CA ASP A 263 -35.44 -8.50 -3.96
C ASP A 263 -34.51 -9.55 -4.57
N PRO A 264 -33.18 -9.37 -4.52
CA PRO A 264 -32.25 -10.30 -5.14
C PRO A 264 -32.17 -11.61 -4.36
N CYS A 265 -32.66 -11.67 -3.12
CA CYS A 265 -32.64 -12.87 -2.28
C CYS A 265 -33.73 -13.87 -2.68
N LEU A 266 -34.80 -13.42 -3.36
CA LEU A 266 -35.85 -14.31 -3.87
C LEU A 266 -35.36 -15.18 -5.04
N ASP A 267 -34.32 -14.76 -5.76
CA ASP A 267 -33.69 -15.53 -6.82
C ASP A 267 -32.43 -16.23 -6.32
N ASN A 268 -32.51 -17.56 -6.15
CA ASN A 268 -31.40 -18.42 -5.73
C ASN A 268 -30.58 -17.86 -4.54
N ASN A 269 -31.27 -17.31 -3.52
CA ASN A 269 -30.67 -16.71 -2.33
C ASN A 269 -29.64 -15.61 -2.65
N GLY A 270 -29.82 -14.85 -3.73
CA GLY A 270 -28.87 -13.82 -4.18
C GLY A 270 -27.48 -14.39 -4.56
N LYS A 271 -27.38 -15.71 -4.77
CA LYS A 271 -26.13 -16.47 -4.88
C LYS A 271 -25.21 -16.33 -3.65
N CYS A 272 -25.79 -16.11 -2.48
CA CYS A 272 -25.09 -16.20 -1.21
C CYS A 272 -24.98 -17.67 -0.77
N GLN A 273 -23.82 -18.07 -0.26
CA GLN A 273 -23.62 -19.45 0.24
C GLN A 273 -24.48 -19.76 1.47
N HIS A 274 -24.63 -18.80 2.39
CA HIS A 274 -25.41 -18.96 3.62
C HIS A 274 -26.66 -18.07 3.60
N HIS A 275 -26.60 -16.87 4.17
CA HIS A 275 -27.78 -16.01 4.33
C HIS A 275 -27.70 -14.78 3.42
N CYS A 276 -28.79 -14.45 2.74
CA CYS A 276 -28.93 -13.24 1.93
C CYS A 276 -29.81 -12.21 2.63
N THR A 277 -29.38 -10.95 2.59
CA THR A 277 -30.17 -9.80 3.01
C THR A 277 -30.28 -8.80 1.86
N ASN A 278 -31.47 -8.23 1.67
CA ASN A 278 -31.76 -7.23 0.65
C ASN A 278 -31.58 -5.82 1.23
N ASN A 279 -30.73 -5.01 0.62
CA ASN A 279 -30.54 -3.60 0.96
C ASN A 279 -30.88 -2.74 -0.26
N ASN A 280 -32.12 -2.25 -0.35
CA ASN A 280 -32.64 -1.42 -1.45
C ASN A 280 -32.30 -1.98 -2.85
N GLY A 281 -32.48 -3.28 -3.06
CA GLY A 281 -32.23 -3.96 -4.34
C GLY A 281 -30.79 -4.46 -4.52
N ARG A 282 -29.91 -4.25 -3.53
CA ARG A 282 -28.57 -4.85 -3.50
C ARG A 282 -28.55 -6.10 -2.64
N VAL A 283 -27.83 -7.11 -3.12
CA VAL A 283 -27.53 -8.35 -2.38
C VAL A 283 -26.44 -8.09 -1.34
N GLN A 284 -26.69 -8.52 -0.11
CA GLN A 284 -25.71 -8.54 0.96
C GLN A 284 -25.69 -9.93 1.62
N CYS A 285 -24.59 -10.66 1.48
CA CYS A 285 -24.43 -11.99 2.02
C CYS A 285 -23.85 -11.96 3.44
N GLN A 286 -24.35 -12.85 4.30
CA GLN A 286 -23.90 -13.05 5.67
C GLN A 286 -23.59 -14.52 5.90
N CYS A 287 -22.61 -14.79 6.76
CA CYS A 287 -22.18 -16.13 7.10
C CYS A 287 -22.71 -16.55 8.47
N TYR A 288 -22.99 -17.84 8.63
CA TYR A 288 -23.25 -18.43 9.94
C TYR A 288 -22.03 -18.29 10.88
N PRO A 289 -22.24 -18.35 12.20
CA PRO A 289 -21.14 -18.36 13.18
C PRO A 289 -20.10 -19.46 12.86
N GLY A 290 -18.82 -19.17 13.11
CA GLY A 290 -17.70 -20.04 12.72
C GLY A 290 -17.22 -19.87 11.28
N PHE A 291 -17.83 -18.97 10.51
CA PHE A 291 -17.42 -18.66 9.13
C PHE A 291 -17.23 -17.15 8.94
N HIS A 292 -16.34 -16.78 8.02
CA HIS A 292 -16.16 -15.41 7.57
C HIS A 292 -16.45 -15.27 6.08
N LEU A 293 -16.86 -14.08 5.67
CA LEU A 293 -17.20 -13.80 4.28
C LEU A 293 -15.92 -13.70 3.45
N SER A 294 -15.86 -14.46 2.35
CA SER A 294 -14.77 -14.46 1.39
C SER A 294 -14.69 -13.14 0.60
N TYR A 295 -13.58 -12.94 -0.11
CA TYR A 295 -13.34 -11.76 -0.96
C TYR A 295 -14.38 -11.58 -2.07
N ASP A 296 -14.99 -12.67 -2.54
CA ASP A 296 -16.07 -12.64 -3.54
C ASP A 296 -17.40 -12.08 -3.01
N ARG A 297 -17.47 -11.82 -1.69
CA ARG A 297 -18.65 -11.34 -0.94
C ARG A 297 -19.87 -12.25 -1.06
N ARG A 298 -19.68 -13.52 -1.40
CA ARG A 298 -20.75 -14.50 -1.65
C ARG A 298 -20.51 -15.81 -0.92
N SER A 299 -19.25 -16.25 -0.86
CA SER A 299 -18.84 -17.50 -0.24
C SER A 299 -18.45 -17.29 1.22
N CYS A 300 -18.71 -18.29 2.04
CA CYS A 300 -18.38 -18.32 3.46
C CYS A 300 -17.28 -19.35 3.68
N VAL A 301 -16.15 -18.86 4.19
CA VAL A 301 -14.96 -19.66 4.46
C VAL A 301 -14.90 -19.93 5.95
N ASP A 302 -14.64 -21.19 6.26
CA ASP A 302 -14.44 -21.68 7.61
C ASP A 302 -13.37 -20.86 8.34
N ILE A 303 -13.64 -20.49 9.59
CA ILE A 303 -12.64 -19.84 10.43
C ILE A 303 -11.82 -20.96 11.06
N ASP A 304 -10.55 -21.08 10.69
CA ASP A 304 -9.68 -22.05 11.35
C ASP A 304 -9.30 -21.56 12.75
N GLU A 305 -10.04 -22.00 13.77
CA GLU A 305 -9.77 -21.61 15.15
C GLU A 305 -8.47 -22.23 15.69
N CYS A 306 -7.97 -23.31 15.07
CA CYS A 306 -6.72 -23.96 15.46
C CYS A 306 -5.47 -23.21 15.01
N SER A 307 -5.59 -22.31 14.02
CA SER A 307 -4.48 -21.49 13.50
C SER A 307 -4.07 -20.32 14.42
N LYS A 308 -4.80 -20.07 15.50
CA LYS A 308 -4.46 -19.10 16.57
C LYS A 308 -4.42 -19.80 17.92
N ASP A 309 -4.22 -19.04 19.00
CA ASP A 309 -4.41 -19.55 20.36
C ASP A 309 -5.83 -20.11 20.49
N ASN A 310 -5.91 -21.45 20.51
CA ASN A 310 -7.14 -22.22 20.37
C ASN A 310 -7.65 -22.73 21.72
N GLY A 311 -6.94 -22.46 22.81
CA GLY A 311 -7.33 -22.85 24.15
C GLY A 311 -7.41 -24.37 24.39
N CYS A 312 -6.90 -25.21 23.48
CA CYS A 312 -6.78 -26.64 23.67
C CYS A 312 -5.48 -26.99 24.39
N GLU A 313 -5.54 -27.87 25.40
CA GLU A 313 -4.35 -28.27 26.15
C GLU A 313 -3.37 -29.10 25.31
N HIS A 314 -3.89 -30.00 24.48
CA HIS A 314 -3.10 -30.89 23.64
C HIS A 314 -3.26 -30.55 22.15
N TYR A 315 -4.18 -31.22 21.46
CA TYR A 315 -4.37 -31.07 20.03
C TYR A 315 -5.66 -30.33 19.73
N CYS A 316 -5.65 -29.52 18.69
CA CYS A 316 -6.84 -28.88 18.13
C CYS A 316 -7.16 -29.52 16.78
N GLU A 317 -8.42 -29.90 16.57
CA GLU A 317 -8.93 -30.34 15.27
C GLU A 317 -9.92 -29.30 14.75
N ASN A 318 -9.56 -28.64 13.64
CA ASN A 318 -10.43 -27.70 12.96
C ASN A 318 -11.53 -28.47 12.21
N ILE A 319 -12.78 -28.10 12.44
CA ILE A 319 -13.96 -28.70 11.82
C ILE A 319 -14.72 -27.58 11.09
N LYS A 320 -15.50 -27.89 10.05
CA LYS A 320 -16.26 -26.83 9.39
C LYS A 320 -17.29 -26.21 10.34
N GLY A 321 -17.14 -24.92 10.62
CA GLY A 321 -17.97 -24.07 11.47
C GLY A 321 -17.62 -24.12 12.96
N THR A 322 -16.61 -24.89 13.36
CA THR A 322 -16.25 -25.08 14.78
C THR A 322 -14.91 -25.80 14.92
N TYR A 323 -14.41 -25.97 16.13
CA TYR A 323 -13.23 -26.79 16.39
C TYR A 323 -13.46 -27.64 17.63
N ARG A 324 -12.65 -28.68 17.80
CA ARG A 324 -12.63 -29.46 19.04
C ARG A 324 -11.22 -29.78 19.48
N CYS A 325 -11.05 -29.88 20.80
CA CYS A 325 -9.80 -30.32 21.37
C CYS A 325 -9.73 -31.86 21.42
N LYS A 326 -8.53 -32.40 21.27
CA LYS A 326 -8.21 -33.83 21.36
C LYS A 326 -7.03 -34.02 22.30
N CYS A 327 -7.05 -35.13 23.01
CA CYS A 327 -5.99 -35.49 23.95
C CYS A 327 -5.01 -36.50 23.35
N ARG A 328 -3.80 -36.53 23.92
CA ARG A 328 -2.81 -37.59 23.70
C ARG A 328 -3.30 -38.91 24.29
N GLU A 329 -2.74 -40.03 23.82
CA GLU A 329 -3.03 -41.35 24.40
C GLU A 329 -2.75 -41.37 25.91
N GLY A 330 -3.63 -42.01 26.67
CA GLY A 330 -3.59 -42.02 28.14
C GLY A 330 -4.31 -40.83 28.81
N TYR A 331 -4.95 -39.94 28.05
CA TYR A 331 -5.69 -38.79 28.58
C TYR A 331 -7.10 -38.70 27.97
N GLN A 332 -8.09 -38.29 28.77
CA GLN A 332 -9.47 -38.03 28.35
C GLN A 332 -9.77 -36.53 28.37
N LEU A 333 -10.66 -36.08 27.48
CA LEU A 333 -11.05 -34.68 27.42
C LEU A 333 -11.91 -34.33 28.66
N GLY A 334 -11.46 -33.33 29.41
CA GLY A 334 -12.14 -32.82 30.60
C GLY A 334 -13.49 -32.21 30.28
N ARG A 335 -14.27 -31.91 31.33
CA ARG A 335 -15.65 -31.40 31.20
C ARG A 335 -15.74 -30.03 30.52
N ASP A 336 -14.66 -29.26 30.53
CA ASP A 336 -14.55 -27.97 29.84
C ASP A 336 -14.37 -28.12 28.31
N GLY A 337 -14.18 -29.36 27.82
CA GLY A 337 -13.94 -29.65 26.42
C GLY A 337 -12.59 -29.16 25.90
N ARG A 338 -11.66 -28.79 26.80
CA ARG A 338 -10.38 -28.13 26.46
C ARG A 338 -9.18 -28.74 27.17
N THR A 339 -9.34 -29.13 28.43
CA THR A 339 -8.29 -29.77 29.23
C THR A 339 -8.28 -31.27 29.03
N CYS A 340 -7.14 -31.90 29.31
CA CYS A 340 -6.90 -33.32 29.16
C CYS A 340 -6.53 -33.92 30.51
N GLU A 341 -7.41 -34.74 31.05
CA GLU A 341 -7.24 -35.41 32.34
C GLU A 341 -6.63 -36.80 32.11
N GLU A 342 -5.68 -37.22 32.94
CA GLU A 342 -5.08 -38.56 32.85
C GLU A 342 -6.15 -39.64 33.04
N MET A 343 -6.20 -40.60 32.11
CA MET A 343 -6.89 -41.86 32.32
C MET A 343 -6.03 -42.69 33.29
N LEU A 344 -6.21 -42.48 34.60
CA LEU A 344 -5.60 -43.35 35.61
C LEU A 344 -6.07 -44.78 35.39
N GLY A 345 -5.17 -45.63 34.89
CA GLY A 345 -5.45 -47.00 34.49
C GLY A 345 -5.31 -48.01 35.64
N GLY A 346 -6.24 -48.96 35.66
CA GLY A 346 -6.08 -50.29 36.21
C GLY A 346 -5.68 -50.40 37.68
N CYS A 347 -4.46 -50.86 37.91
CA CYS A 347 -3.98 -51.22 39.24
C CYS A 347 -3.57 -50.01 40.10
N GLN A 348 -3.41 -48.83 39.50
CA GLN A 348 -2.95 -47.62 40.19
C GLN A 348 -4.01 -46.99 41.10
N VAL A 349 -5.30 -47.29 40.86
CA VAL A 349 -6.43 -46.82 41.69
C VAL A 349 -7.10 -48.01 42.36
N GLY A 350 -6.97 -48.09 43.69
CA GLY A 350 -7.64 -49.13 44.49
C GLY A 350 -7.27 -50.57 44.09
N ASN A 351 -6.04 -50.79 43.61
CA ASN A 351 -5.56 -52.10 43.12
C ASN A 351 -6.46 -52.70 42.02
N GLY A 352 -7.07 -51.85 41.18
CA GLY A 352 -8.03 -52.29 40.16
C GLY A 352 -9.31 -52.94 40.71
N GLY A 353 -9.54 -52.86 42.03
CA GLY A 353 -10.58 -53.61 42.72
C GLY A 353 -10.26 -55.10 42.90
N CYS A 354 -9.03 -55.53 42.70
CA CYS A 354 -8.59 -56.91 42.93
C CYS A 354 -8.38 -57.18 44.42
N GLN A 355 -8.89 -58.32 44.92
CA GLN A 355 -8.67 -58.74 46.30
C GLN A 355 -7.19 -59.08 46.57
N HIS A 356 -6.51 -59.68 45.59
CA HIS A 356 -5.09 -60.03 45.68
C HIS A 356 -4.27 -59.19 44.69
N ASP A 357 -3.67 -59.81 43.67
CA ASP A 357 -2.67 -59.12 42.85
C ASP A 357 -3.32 -58.62 41.55
N CYS A 358 -3.12 -57.34 41.24
CA CYS A 358 -3.58 -56.70 40.02
C CYS A 358 -2.43 -56.58 39.03
N TYR A 359 -2.69 -56.87 37.75
CA TYR A 359 -1.73 -56.71 36.67
C TYR A 359 -2.33 -55.89 35.53
N ASP A 360 -1.69 -54.78 35.18
CA ASP A 360 -2.09 -53.95 34.05
C ASP A 360 -1.83 -54.70 32.73
N GLN A 361 -2.72 -54.50 31.76
CA GLN A 361 -2.67 -55.08 30.43
C GLN A 361 -2.26 -54.04 29.38
N PRO A 362 -1.63 -54.45 28.26
CA PRO A 362 -1.13 -53.54 27.22
C PRO A 362 -2.19 -52.72 26.49
N ASP A 363 -3.47 -53.10 26.61
CA ASP A 363 -4.64 -52.45 26.02
C ASP A 363 -5.27 -51.37 26.94
N GLY A 364 -4.65 -51.11 28.10
CA GLY A 364 -5.15 -50.16 29.09
C GLY A 364 -6.15 -50.76 30.09
N GLY A 365 -6.43 -52.07 30.01
CA GLY A 365 -7.19 -52.82 31.00
C GLY A 365 -6.32 -53.36 32.15
N HIS A 366 -6.92 -54.12 33.06
CA HIS A 366 -6.20 -54.81 34.15
C HIS A 366 -6.88 -56.13 34.51
N ILE A 367 -6.11 -57.08 35.03
CA ILE A 367 -6.60 -58.39 35.48
C ILE A 367 -6.21 -58.69 36.92
N CYS A 368 -7.09 -59.37 37.63
CA CYS A 368 -6.83 -59.85 38.98
C CYS A 368 -6.32 -61.30 38.96
N LYS A 369 -5.33 -61.62 39.79
CA LYS A 369 -4.87 -63.00 40.02
C LYS A 369 -4.83 -63.31 41.51
N CYS A 370 -5.20 -64.55 41.85
CA CYS A 370 -5.18 -65.05 43.20
C CYS A 370 -3.83 -65.69 43.56
N ARG A 371 -3.43 -65.50 44.81
CA ARG A 371 -2.26 -66.17 45.40
C ARG A 371 -2.55 -67.65 45.64
N GLN A 372 -1.49 -68.45 45.77
CA GLN A 372 -1.55 -69.91 45.86
C GLN A 372 -2.54 -70.40 46.96
N GLY A 373 -3.38 -71.39 46.62
CA GLY A 373 -4.43 -71.94 47.50
C GLY A 373 -5.80 -71.25 47.36
N TYR A 374 -5.92 -70.27 46.45
CA TYR A 374 -7.16 -69.56 46.16
C TYR A 374 -7.47 -69.53 44.66
N VAL A 375 -8.74 -69.68 44.30
CA VAL A 375 -9.26 -69.59 42.93
C VAL A 375 -10.01 -68.27 42.75
N LEU A 376 -9.84 -67.65 41.58
CA LEU A 376 -10.54 -66.42 41.22
C LEU A 376 -12.04 -66.71 41.06
N ALA A 377 -12.87 -65.93 41.75
CA ALA A 377 -14.31 -66.01 41.69
C ALA A 377 -14.83 -65.55 40.32
N ASP A 378 -16.10 -65.86 40.02
CA ASP A 378 -16.75 -65.51 38.75
C ASP A 378 -16.84 -63.99 38.52
N ASP A 379 -16.77 -63.18 39.57
CA ASP A 379 -16.72 -61.71 39.50
C ASP A 379 -15.36 -61.17 39.01
N GLN A 380 -14.39 -62.07 38.80
CA GLN A 380 -13.02 -61.81 38.38
C GLN A 380 -12.23 -60.84 39.27
N LYS A 381 -12.66 -60.66 40.52
CA LYS A 381 -12.03 -59.73 41.48
C LYS A 381 -11.74 -60.37 42.83
N LEU A 382 -12.62 -61.25 43.31
CA LEU A 382 -12.48 -61.95 44.60
C LEU A 382 -11.78 -63.30 44.46
N CYS A 383 -11.18 -63.78 45.54
CA CYS A 383 -10.43 -65.01 45.62
C CYS A 383 -10.97 -65.92 46.74
N HIS A 384 -11.36 -67.15 46.41
CA HIS A 384 -11.92 -68.15 47.35
C HIS A 384 -10.95 -69.32 47.57
N GLY A 385 -10.82 -69.82 48.80
CA GLY A 385 -9.89 -70.91 49.13
C GLY A 385 -10.36 -72.28 48.66
N GLU A 386 -9.43 -73.15 48.23
CA GLU A 386 -9.72 -74.48 47.65
C GLU A 386 -10.20 -75.58 48.65
N LEU A 387 -10.46 -75.25 49.92
CA LEU A 387 -10.94 -76.21 50.92
C LEU A 387 -12.46 -76.09 51.15
N ALA A 388 -13.25 -76.41 50.13
CA ALA A 388 -14.70 -76.58 50.25
C ALA A 388 -15.28 -77.65 49.31
N SER A 389 -14.52 -78.70 49.01
CA SER A 389 -15.01 -79.84 48.22
C SER A 389 -14.48 -81.14 48.81
N PHE A 390 -15.01 -81.58 49.97
CA PHE A 390 -14.92 -83.00 50.38
C PHE A 390 -15.84 -83.44 51.56
N ASP A 391 -16.79 -82.64 52.06
CA ASP A 391 -17.56 -83.05 53.26
C ASP A 391 -19.07 -82.72 53.24
N LEU A 392 -19.79 -83.21 52.23
CA LEU A 392 -21.27 -83.26 52.24
C LEU A 392 -21.84 -84.54 51.59
N PHE A 393 -21.06 -85.63 51.56
CA PHE A 393 -21.51 -86.95 51.10
C PHE A 393 -22.25 -87.77 52.19
N MET A 394 -22.51 -87.20 53.37
CA MET A 394 -23.22 -87.87 54.48
C MET A 394 -24.58 -87.21 54.80
N LYS A 395 -25.44 -87.01 53.79
CA LYS A 395 -26.87 -86.70 53.97
C LYS A 395 -27.77 -87.61 53.13
N SER A 396 -27.46 -88.89 53.14
CA SER A 396 -28.31 -89.95 52.60
C SER A 396 -28.26 -91.11 53.58
N LEU A 397 -29.32 -91.29 54.38
CA LEU A 397 -29.84 -92.51 55.03
C LEU A 397 -30.24 -92.30 56.52
N THR A 398 -31.47 -92.75 56.81
CA THR A 398 -32.13 -93.00 58.13
C THR A 398 -32.75 -91.77 58.82
N LEU A 399 -34.01 -91.72 59.29
CA LEU A 399 -35.14 -92.63 59.58
C LEU A 399 -36.45 -91.82 59.34
N LYS A 400 -37.54 -92.28 58.69
CA LYS A 400 -38.62 -93.23 59.08
C LYS A 400 -39.22 -93.09 60.50
N ASP A 401 -40.55 -92.96 60.51
CA ASP A 401 -41.54 -93.18 61.58
C ASP A 401 -41.81 -92.04 62.61
N VAL A 402 -42.84 -91.22 62.32
CA VAL A 402 -44.18 -91.14 62.97
C VAL A 402 -45.00 -90.06 62.28
#